data_AF-A0A401UPL0-F1
#
_entry.id   AF-A0A401UPL0-F1
#
_cell.length_a   1.000
_cell.length_b   1.000
_cell.length_c   1.000
_cell.angle_alpha   90.00
_cell.angle_beta   90.00
_cell.angle_gamma   90.00
#
_symmetry.space_group_name_H-M   'P 1'
#
loop_
_entity.id
_entity.type
_entity.pdbx_description
1 polymer ?
#
loop_
_entity_poly.entity_id
_entity_poly.type
_entity_poly.pdbx_seq_one_letter_code
_entity_poly.pdbx_strand_id
1 'polypeptide(L)'
;MKKVSLIIFVLVITSMAIIFSTNIKQYTKADSLYKNENLYNFLKDEANRKDVYGSAIELNQGSSENTCVYFISEVLRKNNFMVPMETSNTQQMISLLTKKGFKKQKYYKNLMPGDICFTTDVNGKQKGFPTHTYIFMKWVKEGNYDYAYICDNQAKDYKGQLYHIRNINVIAKVNGFNKDAFAFFMRKG
;
A
#
# COMPACT_ATOMS: atom_id res chain seq x y z
N MET A 1 11.17 -1.18 51.81
CA MET A 1 10.44 -1.86 50.72
C MET A 1 9.78 -0.90 49.72
N LYS A 2 8.92 0.05 50.14
CA LYS A 2 8.24 0.99 49.20
C LYS A 2 9.18 1.84 48.33
N LYS A 3 10.29 2.36 48.87
CA LYS A 3 11.28 3.15 48.10
C LYS A 3 12.02 2.35 47.03
N VAL A 4 12.39 1.09 47.34
CA VAL A 4 13.06 0.20 46.38
C VAL A 4 12.10 -0.20 45.26
N SER A 5 10.85 -0.50 45.59
CA SER A 5 9.79 -0.78 44.61
C SER A 5 9.51 0.41 43.67
N LEU A 6 9.51 1.64 44.20
CA LEU A 6 9.34 2.85 43.40
C LEU A 6 10.52 3.07 42.43
N ILE A 7 11.76 2.84 42.88
CA ILE A 7 12.95 2.97 42.02
C ILE A 7 12.90 1.96 40.87
N ILE A 8 12.57 0.70 41.16
CA ILE A 8 12.42 -0.35 40.13
C ILE A 8 11.33 0.04 39.13
N PHE A 9 10.18 0.53 39.59
CA PHE A 9 9.08 0.96 38.73
C PHE A 9 9.50 2.10 37.78
N VAL A 10 10.22 3.11 38.30
CA VAL A 10 10.74 4.22 37.48
C VAL A 10 11.76 3.71 36.45
N LEU A 11 12.65 2.79 36.82
CA LEU A 11 13.61 2.17 35.89
C LEU A 11 12.91 1.38 34.76
N VAL A 12 11.84 0.65 35.08
CA VAL A 12 11.06 -0.07 34.07
C VAL A 12 10.38 0.90 33.11
N ILE A 13 9.68 1.94 33.60
CA ILE A 13 9.02 2.93 32.75
C ILE A 13 10.04 3.65 31.85
N THR A 14 11.16 4.08 32.42
CA THR A 14 12.20 4.77 31.65
C THR A 14 12.82 3.86 30.58
N SER A 15 13.07 2.58 30.89
CA SER A 15 13.55 1.61 29.90
C SER A 15 12.55 1.39 28.76
N MET A 16 11.24 1.28 29.06
CA MET A 16 10.20 1.15 28.05
C MET A 16 10.10 2.40 27.16
N ALA A 17 10.19 3.59 27.75
CA ALA A 17 10.21 4.85 27.00
C ALA A 17 11.43 4.96 26.08
N ILE A 18 12.61 4.50 26.53
CA ILE A 18 13.83 4.47 25.72
C ILE A 18 13.66 3.50 24.53
N ILE A 19 13.20 2.27 24.77
CA ILE A 19 12.94 1.28 23.71
C ILE A 19 11.92 1.82 22.70
N PHE A 20 10.83 2.41 23.18
CA PHE A 20 9.81 3.01 22.32
C PHE A 20 10.38 4.14 21.46
N SER A 21 11.15 5.06 22.05
CA SER A 21 11.75 6.19 21.33
C SER A 21 12.79 5.75 20.29
N THR A 22 13.58 4.71 20.59
CA THR A 22 14.59 4.16 19.67
C THR A 22 13.91 3.47 18.48
N ASN A 23 12.85 2.69 18.73
CA ASN A 23 12.02 2.12 17.67
C ASN A 23 11.43 3.22 16.76
N ILE A 24 10.85 4.29 17.34
CA ILE A 24 10.33 5.42 16.54
C ILE A 24 11.40 6.03 15.64
N LYS A 25 12.61 6.26 16.17
CA LYS A 25 13.73 6.81 15.38
C LYS A 25 14.12 5.87 14.24
N GLN A 26 14.15 4.57 14.49
CA GLN A 26 14.43 3.57 13.46
C GLN A 26 13.38 3.57 12.35
N TYR A 27 12.09 3.57 12.70
CA TYR A 27 11.01 3.64 11.71
C TYR A 27 11.04 4.95 10.92
N THR A 28 11.31 6.07 11.57
CA THR A 28 11.41 7.38 10.88
C THR A 28 12.57 7.38 9.87
N LYS A 29 13.70 6.76 10.22
CA LYS A 29 14.83 6.57 9.30
C LYS A 29 14.49 5.60 8.16
N ALA A 30 13.75 4.53 8.43
CA ALA A 30 13.31 3.60 7.40
C ALA A 30 12.35 4.28 6.40
N ASP A 31 11.36 5.03 6.90
CA ASP A 31 10.44 5.84 6.10
C ASP A 31 11.15 6.88 5.23
N SER A 32 12.29 7.43 5.69
CA SER A 32 13.09 8.39 4.92
C SER A 32 13.93 7.72 3.83
N LEU A 33 14.22 6.43 3.97
CA LEU A 33 14.95 5.62 2.98
C LEU A 33 14.01 4.86 2.02
N TYR A 34 12.69 5.07 2.14
CA TYR A 34 11.70 4.45 1.27
C TYR A 34 12.03 4.67 -0.21
N LYS A 35 12.01 3.59 -0.98
CA LYS A 35 12.07 3.59 -2.45
C LYS A 35 10.95 2.70 -2.97
N ASN A 36 10.23 3.17 -3.99
CA ASN A 36 9.18 2.40 -4.65
C ASN A 36 9.70 1.05 -5.18
N GLU A 37 10.94 0.99 -5.65
CA GLU A 37 11.60 -0.25 -6.09
C GLU A 37 11.61 -1.36 -5.02
N ASN A 38 11.62 -1.01 -3.73
CA ASN A 38 11.53 -2.00 -2.65
C ASN A 38 10.20 -2.75 -2.72
N LEU A 39 9.09 -2.03 -2.91
CA LEU A 39 7.77 -2.65 -3.04
C LEU A 39 7.70 -3.54 -4.28
N TYR A 40 8.24 -3.05 -5.41
CA TYR A 40 8.33 -3.84 -6.63
C TYR A 40 9.09 -5.15 -6.43
N ASN A 41 10.30 -5.08 -5.85
CA ASN A 41 11.14 -6.24 -5.63
C ASN A 41 10.49 -7.23 -4.65
N PHE A 42 9.89 -6.72 -3.58
CA PHE A 42 9.16 -7.53 -2.60
C PHE A 42 7.99 -8.29 -3.24
N LEU A 43 7.20 -7.61 -4.09
CA LEU A 43 6.00 -8.17 -4.73
C LEU A 43 6.27 -9.06 -5.94
N LYS A 44 7.53 -9.18 -6.40
CA LYS A 44 7.90 -10.20 -7.40
C LYS A 44 7.75 -11.61 -6.84
N ASP A 45 8.01 -11.78 -5.55
CA ASP A 45 7.90 -13.06 -4.86
C ASP A 45 6.43 -13.41 -4.57
N GLU A 46 6.02 -14.62 -4.93
CA GLU A 46 4.64 -15.08 -4.74
C GLU A 46 4.29 -15.33 -3.27
N ALA A 47 5.22 -15.84 -2.47
CA ALA A 47 5.00 -16.08 -1.05
C ALA A 47 4.75 -14.75 -0.33
N ASN A 48 5.51 -13.70 -0.66
CA ASN A 48 5.28 -12.35 -0.13
C ASN A 48 3.90 -11.81 -0.49
N ARG A 49 3.44 -12.02 -1.74
CA ARG A 49 2.09 -11.60 -2.15
C ARG A 49 1.01 -12.33 -1.34
N LYS A 50 1.15 -13.65 -1.18
CA LYS A 50 0.21 -14.48 -0.42
C LYS A 50 0.16 -14.10 1.06
N ASP A 51 1.32 -13.86 1.66
CA ASP A 51 1.46 -13.41 3.04
C ASP A 51 0.77 -12.06 3.27
N VAL A 52 1.06 -11.04 2.44
CA VAL A 52 0.35 -9.75 2.46
C VAL A 52 -1.16 -9.92 2.32
N TYR A 53 -1.60 -10.74 1.36
CA TYR A 53 -3.02 -10.96 1.12
C TYR A 53 -3.72 -11.59 2.32
N GLY A 54 -3.09 -12.60 2.94
CA GLY A 54 -3.57 -13.23 4.17
C GLY A 54 -3.68 -12.23 5.33
N SER A 55 -2.61 -11.48 5.61
CA SER A 55 -2.61 -10.45 6.66
C SER A 55 -3.68 -9.38 6.41
N ALA A 56 -3.87 -8.96 5.16
CA ALA A 56 -4.86 -7.97 4.80
C ALA A 56 -6.31 -8.47 5.02
N ILE A 57 -6.58 -9.74 4.71
CA ILE A 57 -7.88 -10.39 4.98
C ILE A 57 -8.14 -10.49 6.48
N GLU A 58 -7.12 -10.87 7.26
CA GLU A 58 -7.23 -10.95 8.72
C GLU A 58 -7.60 -9.60 9.34
N LEU A 59 -6.93 -8.52 8.91
CA LEU A 59 -7.26 -7.15 9.33
C LEU A 59 -8.66 -6.69 8.90
N ASN A 60 -9.18 -7.28 7.83
CA ASN A 60 -10.52 -7.03 7.31
C ASN A 60 -11.54 -8.06 7.81
N GLN A 61 -11.34 -8.60 9.02
CA GLN A 61 -12.28 -9.50 9.69
C GLN A 61 -12.60 -10.76 8.88
N GLY A 62 -11.63 -11.28 8.15
CA GLY A 62 -11.76 -12.48 7.32
C GLY A 62 -12.35 -12.23 5.93
N SER A 63 -12.69 -10.99 5.56
CA SER A 63 -13.21 -10.65 4.24
C SER A 63 -12.12 -10.21 3.28
N SER A 64 -12.18 -10.67 2.02
CA SER A 64 -11.33 -10.18 0.92
C SER A 64 -11.95 -9.03 0.13
N GLU A 65 -13.18 -8.62 0.47
CA GLU A 65 -13.89 -7.54 -0.19
C GLU A 65 -13.45 -6.17 0.35
N ASN A 66 -13.26 -5.21 -0.56
CA ASN A 66 -12.82 -3.84 -0.25
C ASN A 66 -11.51 -3.77 0.57
N THR A 67 -10.67 -4.81 0.47
CA THR A 67 -9.43 -4.97 1.23
C THR A 67 -8.21 -4.32 0.56
N CYS A 68 -8.41 -3.51 -0.49
CA CYS A 68 -7.31 -2.96 -1.29
C CYS A 68 -6.36 -2.10 -0.45
N VAL A 69 -6.89 -1.30 0.47
CA VAL A 69 -6.05 -0.44 1.33
C VAL A 69 -5.35 -1.26 2.39
N TYR A 70 -5.97 -2.27 2.99
CA TYR A 70 -5.28 -3.18 3.90
C TYR A 70 -4.13 -3.92 3.19
N PHE A 71 -4.34 -4.36 1.95
CA PHE A 71 -3.29 -4.97 1.14
C PHE A 71 -2.10 -4.01 0.98
N ILE A 72 -2.33 -2.79 0.49
CA ILE A 72 -1.25 -1.80 0.33
C ILE A 72 -0.59 -1.44 1.67
N SER A 73 -1.37 -1.31 2.75
CA SER A 73 -0.86 -1.07 4.10
C SER A 73 0.10 -2.17 4.54
N GLU A 74 -0.22 -3.44 4.28
CA GLU A 74 0.66 -4.58 4.60
C GLU A 74 1.90 -4.64 3.70
N VAL A 75 1.78 -4.34 2.40
CA VAL A 75 2.95 -4.20 1.52
C VAL A 75 3.92 -3.15 2.08
N LEU A 76 3.40 -2.00 2.51
CA LEU A 76 4.19 -0.93 3.09
C LEU A 76 4.82 -1.33 4.43
N ARG A 77 4.04 -1.90 5.36
CA ARG A 77 4.54 -2.34 6.68
C ARG A 77 5.65 -3.37 6.56
N LYS A 78 5.49 -4.38 5.70
CA LYS A 78 6.51 -5.41 5.46
C LYS A 78 7.76 -4.88 4.72
N ASN A 79 7.67 -3.68 4.15
CA ASN A 79 8.80 -2.91 3.61
C ASN A 79 9.30 -1.82 4.57
N ASN A 80 9.07 -2.00 5.89
CA ASN A 80 9.50 -1.10 6.96
C ASN A 80 8.96 0.33 6.84
N PHE A 81 7.83 0.52 6.15
CA PHE A 81 7.15 1.79 6.08
C PHE A 81 6.00 1.83 7.10
N MET A 82 6.00 2.83 7.97
CA MET A 82 5.04 2.90 9.07
C MET A 82 3.65 3.31 8.57
N VAL A 83 2.71 2.36 8.60
CA VAL A 83 1.29 2.56 8.32
C VAL A 83 0.46 2.16 9.55
N PRO A 84 -0.42 3.02 10.09
CA PRO A 84 -1.32 2.66 11.17
C PRO A 84 -2.26 1.50 10.80
N MET A 85 -2.56 0.61 11.75
CA MET A 85 -3.31 -0.63 11.50
C MET A 85 -4.75 -0.35 11.03
N GLU A 86 -5.32 0.77 11.46
CA GLU A 86 -6.66 1.25 11.13
C GLU A 86 -6.81 1.85 9.71
N THR A 87 -5.70 2.00 8.98
CA THR A 87 -5.71 2.54 7.61
C THR A 87 -6.39 1.56 6.66
N SER A 88 -7.65 1.85 6.32
CA SER A 88 -8.59 0.91 5.72
C SER A 88 -9.30 1.45 4.48
N ASN A 89 -9.18 2.76 4.19
CA ASN A 89 -9.75 3.36 2.97
C ASN A 89 -8.75 4.26 2.21
N THR A 90 -9.07 4.54 0.95
CA THR A 90 -8.18 5.28 0.03
C THR A 90 -7.92 6.69 0.53
N GLN A 91 -8.88 7.37 1.16
CA GLN A 91 -8.70 8.71 1.71
C GLN A 91 -7.68 8.74 2.84
N GLN A 92 -7.75 7.79 3.78
CA GLN A 92 -6.76 7.64 4.86
C GLN A 92 -5.36 7.37 4.30
N MET A 93 -5.25 6.45 3.34
CA MET A 93 -3.97 6.12 2.70
C MET A 93 -3.38 7.35 1.98
N ILE A 94 -4.16 8.07 1.19
CA ILE A 94 -3.72 9.29 0.50
C ILE A 94 -3.25 10.35 1.51
N SER A 95 -4.00 10.54 2.60
CA SER A 95 -3.66 11.49 3.67
C SER A 95 -2.33 11.12 4.34
N LEU A 96 -2.15 9.84 4.70
CA LEU A 96 -0.92 9.32 5.27
C LEU A 96 0.27 9.52 4.34
N LEU A 97 0.15 9.08 3.08
CA LEU A 97 1.23 9.20 2.09
C LEU A 97 1.61 10.67 1.88
N THR A 98 0.63 11.57 1.79
CA THR A 98 0.87 13.02 1.66
C THR A 98 1.64 13.55 2.87
N LYS A 99 1.21 13.21 4.10
CA LYS A 99 1.90 13.57 5.34
C LYS A 99 3.33 13.02 5.39
N LYS A 100 3.58 11.88 4.77
CA LYS A 100 4.89 11.23 4.66
C LYS A 100 5.72 11.71 3.45
N GLY A 101 5.28 12.77 2.77
CA GLY A 101 6.04 13.45 1.70
C GLY A 101 5.86 12.87 0.31
N PHE A 102 4.89 11.97 0.10
CA PHE A 102 4.56 11.48 -1.24
C PHE A 102 3.84 12.57 -2.03
N LYS A 103 4.16 12.67 -3.32
CA LYS A 103 3.56 13.61 -4.25
C LYS A 103 2.60 12.89 -5.19
N LYS A 104 1.44 13.50 -5.40
CA LYS A 104 0.45 13.05 -6.38
C LYS A 104 0.89 13.42 -7.79
N GLN A 105 0.88 12.44 -8.70
CA GLN A 105 1.23 12.61 -10.11
C GLN A 105 0.14 11.96 -10.98
N LYS A 106 -0.24 12.62 -12.08
CA LYS A 106 -1.38 12.20 -12.93
C LYS A 106 -0.99 11.63 -14.28
N TYR A 107 0.25 11.85 -14.71
CA TYR A 107 0.68 11.40 -16.03
C TYR A 107 1.14 9.95 -15.94
N TYR A 108 0.25 9.01 -16.26
CA TYR A 108 0.52 7.57 -16.11
C TYR A 108 1.76 7.10 -16.87
N LYS A 109 2.17 7.76 -17.98
CA LYS A 109 3.40 7.39 -18.70
C LYS A 109 4.67 7.57 -17.86
N ASN A 110 4.60 8.33 -16.77
CA ASN A 110 5.70 8.49 -15.81
C ASN A 110 5.72 7.39 -14.74
N LEU A 111 4.79 6.43 -14.76
CA LEU A 111 4.75 5.33 -13.79
C LEU A 111 6.08 4.56 -13.78
N MET A 112 6.55 4.27 -12.58
CA MET A 112 7.74 3.48 -12.30
C MET A 112 7.37 2.26 -11.45
N PRO A 113 8.10 1.14 -11.58
CA PRO A 113 7.86 -0.05 -10.77
C PRO A 113 7.76 0.29 -9.27
N GLY A 114 6.68 -0.17 -8.62
CA GLY A 114 6.42 0.04 -7.20
C GLY A 114 5.63 1.30 -6.86
N ASP A 115 5.20 2.09 -7.85
CA ASP A 115 4.30 3.22 -7.61
C ASP A 115 2.96 2.77 -7.04
N ILE A 116 2.45 3.54 -6.08
CA ILE A 116 1.13 3.32 -5.48
C ILE A 116 0.11 4.08 -6.33
N CYS A 117 -0.72 3.33 -7.05
CA CYS A 117 -1.71 3.85 -7.97
C CYS A 117 -3.10 3.91 -7.34
N PHE A 118 -3.91 4.84 -7.83
CA PHE A 118 -5.28 5.05 -7.42
C PHE A 118 -6.17 5.20 -8.65
N THR A 119 -7.36 4.61 -8.60
CA THR A 119 -8.34 4.67 -9.69
C THR A 119 -9.22 5.92 -9.62
N THR A 120 -10.06 6.10 -10.62
CA THR A 120 -11.17 7.06 -10.58
C THR A 120 -12.16 6.73 -9.47
N ASP A 121 -13.06 7.69 -9.17
CA ASP A 121 -14.19 7.43 -8.30
C ASP A 121 -15.27 6.55 -8.95
N VAL A 122 -16.33 6.25 -8.20
CA VAL A 122 -17.48 5.42 -8.63
C VAL A 122 -18.20 5.96 -9.88
N ASN A 123 -18.01 7.24 -10.22
CA ASN A 123 -18.60 7.90 -11.39
C ASN A 123 -17.57 8.07 -12.52
N GLY A 124 -16.40 7.44 -12.43
CA GLY A 124 -15.32 7.57 -13.40
C GLY A 124 -14.59 8.92 -13.35
N LYS A 125 -14.76 9.72 -12.30
CA LYS A 125 -14.12 11.05 -12.18
C LYS A 125 -12.79 10.95 -11.44
N GLN A 126 -11.80 11.71 -11.89
CA GLN A 126 -10.49 11.79 -11.23
C GLN A 126 -10.47 12.65 -9.95
N LYS A 127 -11.53 13.42 -9.68
CA LYS A 127 -11.60 14.37 -8.56
C LYS A 127 -12.26 13.80 -7.29
N GLY A 128 -12.98 12.69 -7.38
CA GLY A 128 -13.61 12.06 -6.22
C GLY A 128 -12.69 11.09 -5.49
N PHE A 129 -13.28 10.29 -4.58
CA PHE A 129 -12.56 9.28 -3.82
C PHE A 129 -12.27 8.06 -4.69
N PRO A 130 -10.99 7.66 -4.86
CA PRO A 130 -10.64 6.47 -5.61
C PRO A 130 -11.34 5.23 -5.05
N THR A 131 -11.91 4.44 -5.96
CA THR A 131 -12.55 3.17 -5.62
C THR A 131 -11.55 2.08 -5.26
N HIS A 132 -10.32 2.19 -5.77
CA HIS A 132 -9.32 1.15 -5.67
C HIS A 132 -7.89 1.70 -5.64
N THR A 133 -6.98 0.91 -5.08
CA THR A 133 -5.54 1.19 -5.08
C THR A 133 -4.75 -0.10 -5.34
N TYR A 134 -3.63 0.03 -6.04
CA TYR A 134 -2.79 -1.08 -6.47
C TYR A 134 -1.33 -0.65 -6.60
N ILE A 135 -0.40 -1.60 -6.64
CA ILE A 135 1.00 -1.33 -6.99
C ILE A 135 1.21 -1.55 -8.49
N PHE A 136 1.76 -0.55 -9.18
CA PHE A 136 2.20 -0.71 -10.56
C PHE A 136 3.49 -1.54 -10.61
N MET A 137 3.51 -2.62 -11.39
CA MET A 137 4.69 -3.48 -11.49
C MET A 137 5.54 -3.13 -12.71
N LYS A 138 4.94 -3.15 -13.91
CA LYS A 138 5.59 -2.76 -15.16
C LYS A 138 4.57 -2.69 -16.30
N TRP A 139 4.90 -1.97 -17.38
CA TRP A 139 4.15 -2.05 -18.63
C TRP A 139 4.26 -3.43 -19.27
N VAL A 140 3.19 -3.90 -19.91
CA VAL A 140 3.20 -5.19 -20.61
C VAL A 140 4.09 -5.13 -21.85
N LYS A 141 4.04 -4.01 -22.58
CA LYS A 141 4.82 -3.77 -23.78
C LYS A 141 5.42 -2.37 -23.72
N GLU A 142 6.73 -2.26 -23.95
CA GLU A 142 7.41 -0.96 -24.01
C GLU A 142 6.80 -0.06 -25.09
N GLY A 143 6.62 1.22 -24.75
CA GLY A 143 5.97 2.20 -25.63
C GLY A 143 4.44 2.08 -25.73
N ASN A 144 3.82 1.02 -25.20
CA ASN A 144 2.37 0.91 -25.06
C ASN A 144 1.97 1.08 -23.59
N TYR A 145 1.05 2.01 -23.35
CA TYR A 145 0.62 2.41 -22.01
C TYR A 145 -0.84 2.03 -21.70
N ASP A 146 -1.40 1.10 -22.47
CA ASP A 146 -2.77 0.63 -22.25
C ASP A 146 -2.79 -0.43 -21.16
N TYR A 147 -1.84 -1.35 -21.17
CA TYR A 147 -1.82 -2.51 -20.26
C TYR A 147 -0.56 -2.56 -19.40
N ALA A 148 -0.76 -2.79 -18.11
CA ALA A 148 0.32 -3.01 -17.17
C ALA A 148 0.09 -4.28 -16.35
N TYR A 149 1.19 -4.87 -15.91
CA TYR A 149 1.18 -5.75 -14.76
C TYR A 149 1.02 -4.92 -13.49
N ILE A 150 0.07 -5.31 -12.66
CA ILE A 150 -0.21 -4.70 -11.37
C ILE A 150 -0.25 -5.77 -10.28
N CYS A 151 -0.13 -5.35 -9.03
CA CYS A 151 -0.33 -6.21 -7.88
C CYS A 151 -1.35 -5.59 -6.90
N ASP A 152 -2.41 -6.32 -6.58
CA ASP A 152 -3.47 -5.88 -5.65
C ASP A 152 -4.26 -7.07 -5.04
N ASN A 153 -5.35 -6.76 -4.33
CA ASN A 153 -6.21 -7.75 -3.64
C ASN A 153 -7.35 -8.33 -4.51
N GLN A 154 -7.50 -7.92 -5.78
CA GLN A 154 -8.63 -8.33 -6.64
C GLN A 154 -8.47 -9.75 -7.21
N ALA A 155 -7.69 -10.62 -6.57
CA ALA A 155 -7.40 -11.98 -7.04
C ALA A 155 -8.64 -12.78 -7.46
N LYS A 156 -9.77 -12.62 -6.77
CA LYS A 156 -11.05 -13.29 -7.11
C LYS A 156 -11.53 -12.96 -8.54
N ASP A 157 -11.22 -11.76 -9.02
CA ASP A 157 -11.59 -11.30 -10.36
C ASP A 157 -10.58 -11.75 -11.43
N TYR A 158 -9.44 -12.31 -11.02
CA TYR A 158 -8.31 -12.70 -11.88
C TYR A 158 -7.89 -14.15 -11.62
N LYS A 159 -8.85 -15.06 -11.39
CA LYS A 159 -8.58 -16.51 -11.22
C LYS A 159 -7.55 -16.82 -10.13
N GLY A 160 -7.58 -16.07 -9.03
CA GLY A 160 -6.67 -16.21 -7.89
C GLY A 160 -5.33 -15.45 -8.03
N GLN A 161 -5.13 -14.68 -9.10
CA GLN A 161 -3.87 -14.00 -9.35
C GLN A 161 -3.81 -12.61 -8.68
N LEU A 162 -2.95 -12.46 -7.68
CA LEU A 162 -2.64 -11.16 -7.04
C LEU A 162 -1.76 -10.28 -7.93
N TYR A 163 -0.96 -10.89 -8.81
CA TYR A 163 -0.15 -10.24 -9.84
C TYR A 163 -0.79 -10.54 -11.20
N HIS A 164 -1.36 -9.54 -11.87
CA HIS A 164 -2.12 -9.74 -13.10
C HIS A 164 -2.05 -8.53 -14.03
N ILE A 165 -2.53 -8.71 -15.26
CA ILE A 165 -2.58 -7.66 -16.28
C ILE A 165 -3.91 -6.90 -16.18
N ARG A 166 -3.85 -5.57 -16.27
CA ARG A 166 -5.02 -4.69 -16.29
C ARG A 166 -4.84 -3.58 -17.32
N ASN A 167 -5.96 -3.13 -17.92
CA ASN A 167 -5.98 -1.88 -18.67
C ASN A 167 -5.91 -0.68 -17.71
N ILE A 168 -4.95 0.21 -17.91
CA ILE A 168 -4.70 1.37 -17.07
C ILE A 168 -5.50 2.59 -17.54
N ASN A 169 -5.68 2.76 -18.84
CA ASN A 169 -6.14 4.00 -19.46
C ASN A 169 -7.68 4.14 -19.50
N VAL A 170 -8.41 3.02 -19.56
CA VAL A 170 -9.88 3.03 -19.71
C VAL A 170 -10.56 2.11 -18.70
N ILE A 171 -11.86 2.33 -18.49
CA ILE A 171 -12.69 1.36 -17.78
C ILE A 171 -12.76 0.08 -18.63
N ALA A 172 -12.36 -1.04 -18.03
CA ALA A 172 -12.32 -2.33 -18.71
C ALA A 172 -13.18 -3.36 -17.97
N LYS A 173 -13.70 -4.35 -18.70
CA LYS A 173 -14.42 -5.48 -18.12
C LYS A 173 -13.49 -6.69 -18.07
N VAL A 174 -13.30 -7.26 -16.87
CA VAL A 174 -12.50 -8.47 -16.66
C VAL A 174 -13.35 -9.50 -15.93
N ASN A 175 -13.52 -10.67 -16.54
CA ASN A 175 -14.28 -11.80 -15.97
C ASN A 175 -15.67 -11.39 -15.44
N GLY A 176 -16.35 -10.47 -16.13
CA GLY A 176 -17.67 -9.98 -15.72
C GLY A 176 -17.67 -8.70 -14.88
N PHE A 177 -16.53 -8.30 -14.31
CA PHE A 177 -16.42 -7.16 -13.40
C PHE A 177 -15.82 -5.93 -14.08
N ASN A 178 -16.38 -4.75 -13.79
CA ASN A 178 -15.80 -3.49 -14.22
C ASN A 178 -14.53 -3.17 -13.41
N LYS A 179 -13.56 -2.57 -14.09
CA LYS A 179 -12.28 -2.13 -13.54
C LYS A 179 -12.10 -0.66 -13.88
N ASP A 180 -12.16 0.18 -12.84
CA ASP A 180 -12.05 1.63 -12.98
C ASP A 180 -10.72 2.06 -13.59
N ALA A 181 -10.73 3.16 -14.34
CA ALA A 181 -9.53 3.67 -14.96
C ALA A 181 -8.54 4.22 -13.91
N PHE A 182 -7.27 4.34 -14.26
CA PHE A 182 -6.29 5.08 -13.47
C PHE A 182 -6.68 6.56 -13.33
N ALA A 183 -6.44 7.13 -12.14
CA ALA A 183 -6.58 8.56 -11.90
C ALA A 183 -5.25 9.25 -11.58
N PHE A 184 -4.46 8.68 -10.67
CA PHE A 184 -3.16 9.21 -10.27
C PHE A 184 -2.33 8.13 -9.57
N PHE A 185 -1.03 8.40 -9.43
CA PHE A 185 -0.16 7.65 -8.53
C PHE A 185 0.47 8.59 -7.49
N MET A 186 0.97 8.00 -6.42
CA MET A 186 1.73 8.70 -5.41
C MET A 186 3.12 8.08 -5.29
N ARG A 187 4.13 8.93 -5.35
CA ARG A 187 5.54 8.54 -5.21
C ARG A 187 6.23 9.47 -4.23
N LYS A 188 7.12 8.92 -3.40
CA LYS A 188 8.01 9.72 -2.56
C LYS A 188 9.13 10.28 -3.44
N GLY A 189 9.30 11.60 -3.41
CA GLY A 189 10.37 12.28 -4.14
C GLY A 189 11.72 12.14 -3.46
#